data_AF-A0A0G1D7S0-F1
#
_entry.id   AF-A0A0G1D7S0-F1
#
_cell.length_a   1.000
_cell.length_b   1.000
_cell.length_c   1.000
_cell.angle_alpha   90.00
_cell.angle_beta   90.00
_cell.angle_gamma   90.00
#
_symmetry.space_group_name_H-M   'P 1'
#
loop_
_entity.id
_entity.type
_entity.pdbx_description
1 polymer ?
#
loop_
_entity_poly.entity_id
_entity_poly.type
_entity_poly.pdbx_seq_one_letter_code
_entity_poly.pdbx_strand_id
1 'polypeptide(L)'
;MKKKKKFRDFWKLGRDEFNTQYFSISKDHELVVHEGNYQYNVYDLTQKFGAPLEVAFPFIVEKRYLDLVSTFNFHIKDQGYKGRFFYHYPMKVNQNKEFILPLISEGANLETSSYNELWLVRKLWEQDQFHSRIRVICNGPKTEKYLGLIQELKEKGLFIIPIIEDMNEYESLKKYKGDVGVRVKLGVRIKSHWDKKNDQFMSLDVSAI
;
A
#
# COMPACT_ATOMS: atom_id res chain seq x y z
N MET A 1 12.96 -35.70 -31.47
CA MET A 1 12.10 -35.18 -30.37
C MET A 1 12.79 -33.99 -29.71
N LYS A 2 12.43 -32.75 -30.10
CA LYS A 2 13.03 -31.52 -29.54
C LYS A 2 12.61 -31.39 -28.07
N LYS A 3 13.59 -31.18 -27.17
CA LYS A 3 13.39 -30.86 -25.75
C LYS A 3 12.28 -29.82 -25.61
N LYS A 4 11.10 -30.21 -25.11
CA LYS A 4 10.07 -29.28 -24.65
C LYS A 4 10.73 -28.42 -23.58
N LYS A 5 11.22 -27.23 -23.94
CA LYS A 5 11.66 -26.24 -22.95
C LYS A 5 10.47 -26.05 -22.03
N LYS A 6 10.63 -26.39 -20.75
CA LYS A 6 9.58 -26.22 -19.74
C LYS A 6 9.45 -24.72 -19.48
N PHE A 7 8.84 -23.98 -20.40
CA PHE A 7 8.66 -22.52 -20.32
C PHE A 7 7.98 -22.13 -19.01
N ARG A 8 7.04 -22.94 -18.54
CA ARG A 8 6.40 -22.79 -17.23
C ARG A 8 7.40 -22.86 -16.07
N ASP A 9 8.39 -23.74 -16.12
CA ASP A 9 9.40 -23.85 -15.07
C ASP A 9 10.44 -22.74 -15.15
N PHE A 10 10.85 -22.36 -16.36
CA PHE A 10 11.80 -21.26 -16.56
C PHE A 10 11.22 -19.93 -16.08
N TRP A 11 9.99 -19.61 -16.49
CA TRP A 11 9.27 -18.39 -16.08
C TRP A 11 8.52 -18.55 -14.76
N LYS A 12 8.62 -19.72 -14.14
CA LYS A 12 7.99 -20.06 -12.87
C LYS A 12 6.48 -19.80 -12.85
N LEU A 13 5.78 -19.93 -13.98
CA LEU A 13 4.35 -19.60 -14.09
C LEU A 13 3.48 -20.57 -13.30
N GLY A 14 2.43 -20.05 -12.67
CA GLY A 14 1.50 -20.84 -11.86
C GLY A 14 1.99 -21.14 -10.44
N ARG A 15 2.97 -20.38 -9.92
CA ARG A 15 3.58 -20.65 -8.62
C ARG A 15 3.36 -19.49 -7.65
N ASP A 16 2.69 -19.77 -6.53
CA ASP A 16 2.41 -18.77 -5.49
C ASP A 16 3.69 -18.15 -4.90
N GLU A 17 4.74 -18.96 -4.73
CA GLU A 17 6.04 -18.54 -4.19
C GLU A 17 6.73 -17.42 -5.02
N PHE A 18 6.33 -17.25 -6.28
CA PHE A 18 6.82 -16.21 -7.18
C PHE A 18 5.74 -15.20 -7.58
N ASN A 19 4.56 -15.23 -6.96
CA ASN A 19 3.39 -14.42 -7.31
C ASN A 19 2.94 -14.59 -8.78
N THR A 20 3.17 -15.75 -9.38
CA THR A 20 2.84 -16.03 -10.79
C THR A 20 1.66 -16.97 -10.94
N GLN A 21 0.95 -17.31 -9.86
CA GLN A 21 -0.22 -18.20 -9.85
C GLN A 21 -1.34 -17.73 -10.77
N TYR A 22 -1.41 -16.43 -11.03
CA TYR A 22 -2.37 -15.80 -11.93
C TYR A 22 -2.00 -15.96 -13.40
N PHE A 23 -0.82 -16.49 -13.72
CA PHE A 23 -0.34 -16.61 -15.09
C PHE A 23 -0.25 -18.06 -15.53
N SER A 24 -0.68 -18.32 -16.76
CA SER A 24 -0.67 -19.65 -17.37
C SER A 24 -0.38 -19.57 -18.86
N ILE A 25 -0.18 -20.73 -19.48
CA ILE A 25 0.00 -20.83 -20.93
C ILE A 25 -1.19 -21.61 -21.50
N SER A 26 -1.84 -21.04 -22.53
CA SER A 26 -2.95 -21.67 -23.25
C SER A 26 -2.50 -22.92 -24.02
N LYS A 27 -3.45 -23.67 -24.60
CA LYS A 27 -3.14 -24.79 -25.50
C LYS A 27 -2.36 -24.33 -26.75
N ASP A 28 -2.60 -23.10 -27.17
CA ASP A 28 -1.99 -22.46 -28.35
C ASP A 28 -0.68 -21.74 -28.03
N HIS A 29 -0.11 -22.00 -26.84
CA HIS A 29 1.17 -21.45 -26.37
C HIS A 29 1.19 -19.94 -26.09
N GLU A 30 0.03 -19.36 -25.75
CA GLU A 30 -0.11 -17.93 -25.46
C GLU A 30 -0.20 -17.67 -23.95
N LEU A 31 0.23 -16.49 -23.52
CA LEU A 31 0.18 -16.08 -22.11
C LEU A 31 -1.25 -15.67 -21.73
N VAL A 32 -1.78 -16.33 -20.71
CA VAL A 32 -3.11 -16.06 -20.16
C VAL A 32 -3.00 -15.61 -18.71
N VAL A 33 -3.65 -14.51 -18.38
CA VAL A 33 -3.80 -13.99 -17.01
C VAL A 33 -5.19 -14.37 -16.48
N HIS A 34 -5.24 -14.84 -15.24
CA HIS A 34 -6.46 -15.20 -14.52
C HIS A 34 -6.74 -14.15 -13.46
N GLU A 35 -7.87 -13.48 -13.55
CA GLU A 35 -8.31 -12.45 -12.61
C GLU A 35 -9.73 -12.75 -12.12
N GLY A 36 -9.84 -13.23 -10.88
CA GLY A 36 -11.10 -13.72 -10.34
C GLY A 36 -11.67 -14.87 -11.18
N ASN A 37 -12.84 -14.66 -11.77
CA ASN A 37 -13.49 -15.61 -12.68
C ASN A 37 -13.19 -15.35 -14.17
N TYR A 38 -12.35 -14.36 -14.47
CA TYR A 38 -12.03 -13.95 -15.84
C TYR A 38 -10.66 -14.44 -16.27
N GLN A 39 -10.52 -14.69 -17.57
CA GLN A 39 -9.27 -15.07 -18.21
C GLN A 39 -8.99 -14.15 -19.38
N TYR A 40 -7.77 -13.61 -19.44
CA TYR A 40 -7.35 -12.67 -20.46
C TYR A 40 -6.13 -13.21 -21.19
N ASN A 41 -6.26 -13.38 -22.50
CA ASN A 41 -5.11 -13.67 -23.36
C ASN A 41 -4.37 -12.37 -23.65
N VAL A 42 -3.11 -12.29 -23.24
CA VAL A 42 -2.29 -11.09 -23.39
C VAL A 42 -2.07 -10.77 -24.87
N TYR A 43 -1.95 -11.77 -25.73
CA TYR A 43 -1.79 -11.54 -27.17
C TYR A 43 -3.03 -10.88 -27.76
N ASP A 44 -4.22 -11.39 -27.47
CA ASP A 44 -5.48 -10.80 -27.95
C ASP A 44 -5.67 -9.37 -27.46
N LEU A 45 -5.29 -9.08 -26.21
CA LEU A 45 -5.30 -7.71 -25.68
C LEU A 45 -4.38 -6.79 -26.48
N THR A 46 -3.16 -7.25 -26.81
CA THR A 46 -2.23 -6.44 -27.63
C THR A 46 -2.71 -6.25 -29.07
N GLN A 47 -3.38 -7.25 -29.66
CA GLN A 47 -3.96 -7.11 -31.00
C GLN A 47 -5.13 -6.10 -30.99
N LYS A 48 -5.91 -6.10 -29.92
CA LYS A 48 -7.09 -5.23 -29.80
C LYS A 48 -6.74 -3.78 -29.47
N PHE A 49 -5.80 -3.55 -28.55
CA PHE A 49 -5.49 -2.21 -28.03
C PHE A 49 -4.18 -1.62 -28.56
N GLY A 50 -3.39 -2.40 -29.31
CA GLY A 50 -2.08 -2.02 -29.79
C GLY A 50 -0.99 -2.13 -28.72
N ALA A 51 0.26 -1.96 -29.13
CA ALA A 51 1.42 -1.95 -28.25
C ALA A 51 2.18 -0.60 -28.38
N PRO A 52 2.81 -0.09 -27.30
CA PRO A 52 2.94 -0.68 -25.96
C PRO A 52 1.62 -0.66 -25.18
N LEU A 53 1.37 -1.72 -24.40
CA LEU A 53 0.16 -1.90 -23.59
C LEU A 53 0.53 -2.12 -22.12
N GLU A 54 -0.12 -1.36 -21.23
CA GLU A 54 -0.09 -1.57 -19.79
C GLU A 54 -1.48 -2.07 -19.34
N VAL A 55 -1.50 -3.15 -18.57
CA VAL A 55 -2.73 -3.76 -18.04
C VAL A 55 -2.61 -3.88 -16.53
N ALA A 56 -3.53 -3.25 -15.81
CA ALA A 56 -3.67 -3.39 -14.37
C ALA A 56 -4.69 -4.49 -14.05
N PHE A 57 -4.40 -5.28 -13.02
CA PHE A 57 -5.28 -6.35 -12.52
C PHE A 57 -5.66 -6.06 -11.05
N PRO A 58 -6.63 -5.16 -10.80
CA PRO A 58 -7.11 -4.78 -9.47
C PRO A 58 -7.38 -5.94 -8.51
N PHE A 59 -8.00 -7.03 -8.98
CA PHE A 59 -8.40 -8.14 -8.11
C PHE A 59 -7.20 -8.91 -7.56
N ILE A 60 -6.10 -8.95 -8.31
CA ILE A 60 -4.84 -9.53 -7.82
C ILE A 60 -4.34 -8.72 -6.62
N VAL A 61 -4.45 -7.39 -6.68
CA VAL A 61 -4.03 -6.48 -5.61
C VAL A 61 -4.90 -6.65 -4.36
N GLU A 62 -6.22 -6.73 -4.54
CA GLU A 62 -7.18 -7.02 -3.46
C GLU A 62 -6.83 -8.34 -2.75
N LYS A 63 -6.65 -9.41 -3.52
CA LYS A 63 -6.30 -10.72 -2.96
C LYS A 63 -5.00 -10.70 -2.18
N ARG A 64 -3.97 -9.98 -2.68
CA ARG A 64 -2.70 -9.83 -1.96
C ARG A 64 -2.86 -9.10 -0.63
N TYR A 65 -3.73 -8.10 -0.57
CA TYR A 65 -4.06 -7.42 0.68
C TYR A 65 -4.78 -8.35 1.66
N LEU A 66 -5.79 -9.10 1.19
CA LEU A 66 -6.53 -10.04 2.01
C LEU A 66 -5.64 -11.17 2.55
N ASP A 67 -4.73 -11.71 1.73
CA ASP A 67 -3.75 -12.71 2.14
C ASP A 67 -2.83 -12.15 3.24
N LEU A 68 -2.38 -10.89 3.13
CA LEU A 68 -1.57 -10.22 4.14
C LEU A 68 -2.33 -10.07 5.46
N VAL A 69 -3.53 -9.50 5.41
CA VAL A 69 -4.36 -9.24 6.59
C VAL A 69 -4.74 -10.54 7.29
N SER A 70 -5.14 -11.57 6.53
CA SER A 70 -5.47 -12.88 7.09
C SER A 70 -4.28 -13.56 7.77
N THR A 71 -3.08 -13.46 7.17
CA THR A 71 -1.84 -13.98 7.76
C THR A 71 -1.54 -13.30 9.10
N PHE A 72 -1.60 -11.96 9.16
CA PHE A 72 -1.38 -11.24 10.41
C PHE A 72 -2.43 -11.58 11.47
N ASN A 73 -3.72 -11.61 11.09
CA ASN A 73 -4.80 -11.94 12.01
C ASN A 73 -4.68 -13.36 12.58
N PHE A 74 -4.26 -14.33 11.75
CA PHE A 74 -3.98 -15.69 12.19
C PHE A 74 -2.92 -15.70 13.28
N HIS A 75 -1.76 -15.08 13.05
CA HIS A 75 -0.66 -15.07 14.01
C HIS A 75 -0.95 -14.24 15.27
N ILE A 76 -1.68 -13.13 15.16
CA ILE A 76 -2.13 -12.35 16.34
C ILE A 76 -2.98 -13.21 17.25
N LYS A 77 -3.92 -13.97 16.68
CA LYS A 77 -4.80 -14.87 17.44
C LYS A 77 -4.04 -16.05 18.03
N ASP A 78 -3.21 -16.71 17.23
CA ASP A 78 -2.41 -17.87 17.63
C ASP A 78 -1.46 -17.55 18.80
N GLN A 79 -0.86 -16.35 18.79
CA GLN A 79 0.06 -15.90 19.83
C GLN A 79 -0.64 -15.19 21.01
N GLY A 80 -1.97 -15.06 20.99
CA GLY A 80 -2.72 -14.34 22.02
C GLY A 80 -2.33 -12.86 22.14
N TYR A 81 -1.83 -12.23 21.07
CA TYR A 81 -1.43 -10.83 21.06
C TYR A 81 -2.66 -9.93 21.17
N LYS A 82 -2.64 -8.97 22.10
CA LYS A 82 -3.79 -8.08 22.37
C LYS A 82 -3.92 -6.89 21.42
N GLY A 83 -2.86 -6.59 20.67
CA GLY A 83 -2.87 -5.47 19.72
C GLY A 83 -3.61 -5.81 18.42
N ARG A 84 -3.86 -4.77 17.62
CA ARG A 84 -4.51 -4.88 16.30
C ARG A 84 -3.49 -4.58 15.21
N PHE A 85 -3.64 -5.25 14.07
CA PHE A 85 -2.89 -4.94 12.86
C PHE A 85 -3.70 -4.02 11.95
N PHE A 86 -3.07 -2.96 11.47
CA PHE A 86 -3.63 -2.06 10.49
C PHE A 86 -2.64 -1.91 9.34
N TYR A 87 -3.04 -2.31 8.15
CA TYR A 87 -2.25 -2.08 6.96
C TYR A 87 -2.50 -0.68 6.42
N HIS A 88 -1.40 0.02 6.13
CA HIS A 88 -1.37 1.31 5.44
C HIS A 88 -0.62 1.15 4.13
N TYR A 89 -1.29 1.42 3.02
CA TYR A 89 -0.69 1.38 1.69
C TYR A 89 0.18 2.63 1.47
N PRO A 90 1.48 2.46 1.21
CA PRO A 90 2.39 3.58 0.97
C PRO A 90 2.19 4.15 -0.43
N MET A 91 1.60 5.36 -0.51
CA MET A 91 1.31 6.02 -1.79
C MET A 91 2.54 6.22 -2.68
N LYS A 92 3.74 6.33 -2.08
CA LYS A 92 5.02 6.44 -2.79
C LYS A 92 5.32 5.29 -3.75
N VAL A 93 4.71 4.11 -3.55
CA VAL A 93 4.96 2.93 -4.37
C VAL A 93 4.24 3.04 -5.72
N ASN A 94 2.96 3.41 -5.70
CA ASN A 94 2.17 3.64 -6.90
C ASN A 94 0.92 4.45 -6.54
N GLN A 95 0.77 5.63 -7.17
CA GLN A 95 -0.32 6.58 -6.92
C GLN A 95 -1.53 6.40 -7.86
N ASN A 96 -1.55 5.39 -8.73
CA ASN A 96 -2.63 5.17 -9.68
C ASN A 96 -3.89 4.66 -8.99
N LYS A 97 -5.06 5.22 -9.37
CA LYS A 97 -6.35 4.90 -8.76
C LYS A 97 -6.73 3.43 -8.90
N GLU A 98 -6.28 2.78 -9.97
CA GLU A 98 -6.48 1.37 -10.29
C GLU A 98 -5.83 0.43 -9.26
N PHE A 99 -4.87 0.92 -8.47
CA PHE A 99 -4.23 0.17 -7.38
C PHE A 99 -4.73 0.62 -6.01
N ILE A 100 -5.04 1.90 -5.86
CA ILE A 100 -5.46 2.48 -4.58
C ILE A 100 -6.90 2.11 -4.23
N LEU A 101 -7.85 2.32 -5.14
CA LEU A 101 -9.28 2.12 -4.84
C LEU A 101 -9.61 0.67 -4.46
N PRO A 102 -9.07 -0.36 -5.15
CA PRO A 102 -9.28 -1.76 -4.77
C PRO A 102 -8.75 -2.08 -3.35
N LEU A 103 -7.61 -1.51 -2.97
CA LEU A 103 -7.08 -1.69 -1.61
C LEU A 103 -7.98 -1.03 -0.56
N ILE A 104 -8.44 0.19 -0.83
CA ILE A 104 -9.32 0.92 0.08
C ILE A 104 -10.67 0.21 0.24
N SER A 105 -11.24 -0.34 -0.83
CA SER A 105 -12.51 -1.08 -0.75
C SER A 105 -12.42 -2.30 0.16
N GLU A 106 -11.26 -2.95 0.23
CA GLU A 106 -11.00 -4.05 1.15
C GLU A 106 -10.65 -3.61 2.58
N GLY A 107 -10.53 -2.30 2.83
CA GLY A 107 -10.27 -1.73 4.16
C GLY A 107 -8.82 -1.37 4.43
N ALA A 108 -7.98 -1.27 3.39
CA ALA A 108 -6.65 -0.69 3.53
C ALA A 108 -6.75 0.79 3.95
N ASN A 109 -5.81 1.20 4.79
CA ASN A 109 -5.58 2.60 5.12
C ASN A 109 -4.50 3.14 4.18
N LEU A 110 -4.26 4.45 4.20
CA LEU A 110 -3.24 5.08 3.36
C LEU A 110 -2.08 5.61 4.21
N GLU A 111 -0.89 5.65 3.61
CA GLU A 111 0.26 6.40 4.08
C GLU A 111 0.69 7.38 2.98
N THR A 112 0.84 8.64 3.33
CA THR A 112 1.36 9.70 2.48
C THR A 112 2.67 10.22 3.05
N SER A 113 3.63 10.49 2.17
CA SER A 113 4.98 10.96 2.49
C SER A 113 5.24 12.40 2.03
N SER A 114 4.25 13.02 1.37
CA SER A 114 4.36 14.39 0.83
C SER A 114 3.01 15.08 0.68
N TYR A 115 3.04 16.40 0.51
CA TYR A 115 1.87 17.21 0.18
C TYR A 115 1.16 16.72 -1.09
N ASN A 116 1.91 16.34 -2.14
CA ASN A 116 1.32 15.92 -3.41
C ASN A 116 0.52 14.62 -3.26
N GLU A 117 1.02 13.68 -2.47
CA GLU A 117 0.32 12.43 -2.18
C GLU A 117 -0.95 12.69 -1.36
N LEU A 118 -0.87 13.52 -0.31
CA LEU A 118 -2.07 13.89 0.46
C LEU A 118 -3.08 14.69 -0.37
N TRP A 119 -2.61 15.49 -1.33
CA TRP A 119 -3.48 16.20 -2.27
C TRP A 119 -4.24 15.24 -3.19
N LEU A 120 -3.60 14.15 -3.64
CA LEU A 120 -4.29 13.09 -4.40
C LEU A 120 -5.35 12.40 -3.54
N VAL A 121 -5.03 12.09 -2.27
CA VAL A 121 -6.00 11.54 -1.32
C VAL A 121 -7.20 12.48 -1.15
N ARG A 122 -6.97 13.79 -1.02
CA ARG A 122 -8.05 14.79 -1.00
C ARG A 122 -8.93 14.68 -2.24
N LYS A 123 -8.34 14.61 -3.44
CA LYS A 123 -9.11 14.56 -4.69
C LYS A 123 -9.96 13.31 -4.83
N LEU A 124 -9.41 12.16 -4.48
CA LEU A 124 -10.17 10.91 -4.46
C LEU A 124 -11.31 10.97 -3.42
N TRP A 125 -11.06 11.57 -2.25
CA TRP A 125 -12.05 11.69 -1.20
C TRP A 125 -13.19 12.67 -1.54
N GLU A 126 -12.86 13.86 -2.08
CA GLU A 126 -13.84 14.87 -2.51
C GLU A 126 -14.72 14.39 -3.67
N GLN A 127 -14.30 13.34 -4.38
CA GLN A 127 -15.06 12.68 -5.45
C GLN A 127 -15.89 11.49 -4.94
N ASP A 128 -16.06 11.36 -3.62
CA ASP A 128 -16.79 10.27 -2.95
C ASP A 128 -16.32 8.87 -3.35
N GLN A 129 -15.04 8.72 -3.74
CA GLN A 129 -14.49 7.43 -4.16
C GLN A 129 -14.25 6.46 -2.98
N PHE A 130 -14.23 6.98 -1.75
CA PHE A 130 -14.13 6.17 -0.54
C PHE A 130 -14.71 6.88 0.69
N HIS A 131 -15.05 6.08 1.71
CA HIS A 131 -15.63 6.57 2.95
C HIS A 131 -14.59 7.23 3.86
N SER A 132 -15.00 8.26 4.62
CA SER A 132 -14.21 8.95 5.65
C SER A 132 -13.70 8.09 6.82
N ARG A 133 -14.01 6.78 6.85
CA ARG A 133 -13.59 5.85 7.91
C ARG A 133 -12.15 5.36 7.71
N ILE A 134 -11.55 5.59 6.54
CA ILE A 134 -10.15 5.24 6.32
C ILE A 134 -9.23 6.14 7.14
N ARG A 135 -8.10 5.58 7.59
CA ARG A 135 -7.03 6.34 8.22
C ARG A 135 -5.98 6.73 7.19
N VAL A 136 -5.44 7.93 7.32
CA VAL A 136 -4.34 8.42 6.49
C VAL A 136 -3.19 8.82 7.40
N ILE A 137 -2.09 8.09 7.32
CA ILE A 137 -0.86 8.41 8.04
C ILE A 137 -0.05 9.40 7.20
N CYS A 138 0.35 10.52 7.78
CA CYS A 138 1.16 11.54 7.11
C CYS A 138 2.60 11.51 7.63
N ASN A 139 3.46 10.86 6.86
CA ASN A 139 4.89 10.69 7.06
C ASN A 139 5.70 11.73 6.27
N GLY A 140 7.03 11.71 6.45
CA GLY A 140 7.96 12.57 5.71
C GLY A 140 7.98 14.02 6.21
N PRO A 141 8.86 14.85 5.62
CA PRO A 141 9.07 16.22 6.08
C PRO A 141 7.84 17.09 5.82
N LYS A 142 7.28 17.64 6.89
CA LYS A 142 6.06 18.46 6.85
C LYS A 142 6.39 19.94 6.66
N THR A 143 6.29 20.38 5.40
CA THR A 143 6.30 21.82 5.08
C THR A 143 5.01 22.49 5.59
N GLU A 144 5.02 23.82 5.72
CA GLU A 144 3.83 24.58 6.12
C GLU A 144 2.60 24.28 5.25
N LYS A 145 2.79 24.10 3.94
CA LYS A 145 1.70 23.72 3.01
C LYS A 145 1.17 22.31 3.32
N TYR A 146 2.05 21.38 3.65
CA TYR A 146 1.65 20.02 4.01
C TYR A 146 0.87 20.01 5.34
N LEU A 147 1.35 20.75 6.34
CA LEU A 147 0.65 20.93 7.62
C LEU A 147 -0.73 21.59 7.43
N GLY A 148 -0.82 22.61 6.57
CA GLY A 148 -2.09 23.25 6.23
C GLY A 148 -3.10 22.27 5.65
N LEU A 149 -2.67 21.41 4.72
CA LEU A 149 -3.54 20.40 4.13
C LEU A 149 -3.93 19.29 5.13
N ILE A 150 -3.02 18.89 6.01
CA ILE A 150 -3.31 17.96 7.12
C ILE A 150 -4.44 18.52 8.00
N GLN A 151 -4.35 19.79 8.37
CA GLN A 151 -5.36 20.46 9.20
C GLN A 151 -6.69 20.59 8.47
N GLU A 152 -6.67 21.04 7.20
CA GLU A 152 -7.87 21.17 6.36
C GLU A 152 -8.65 19.85 6.28
N LEU A 153 -7.97 18.75 5.95
CA LEU A 153 -8.63 17.44 5.80
C LEU A 153 -9.15 16.89 7.12
N LYS A 154 -8.42 17.13 8.20
CA LYS A 154 -8.87 16.76 9.55
C LYS A 154 -10.14 17.51 9.94
N GLU A 155 -10.21 18.81 9.68
CA GLU A 155 -11.39 19.66 9.94
C GLU A 155 -12.60 19.24 9.10
N LYS A 156 -12.37 18.80 7.85
CA LYS A 156 -13.40 18.20 7.00
C LYS A 156 -13.88 16.82 7.48
N GLY A 157 -13.22 16.22 8.48
CA GLY A 157 -13.63 14.95 9.09
C GLY A 157 -12.89 13.71 8.59
N LEU A 158 -11.82 13.86 7.79
CA LEU A 158 -10.96 12.72 7.43
C LEU A 158 -10.08 12.33 8.63
N PHE A 159 -9.89 11.03 8.84
CA PHE A 159 -9.03 10.54 9.91
C PHE A 159 -7.56 10.62 9.50
N ILE A 160 -6.91 11.74 9.82
CA ILE A 160 -5.48 11.97 9.58
C ILE A 160 -4.68 11.70 10.85
N ILE A 161 -3.53 11.04 10.72
CA ILE A 161 -2.53 10.84 11.78
C ILE A 161 -1.18 11.35 11.28
N PRO A 162 -0.75 12.58 11.65
CA PRO A 162 0.58 13.04 11.32
C PRO A 162 1.64 12.34 12.19
N ILE A 163 2.76 11.95 11.58
CA ILE A 163 3.91 11.35 12.29
C ILE A 163 4.98 12.40 12.50
N ILE A 164 5.20 12.84 13.74
CA ILE A 164 6.23 13.81 14.11
C ILE A 164 7.62 13.18 13.97
N GLU A 165 8.46 13.74 13.10
CA GLU A 165 9.83 13.27 12.85
C GLU A 165 10.90 14.13 13.54
N ASP A 166 10.61 15.40 13.84
CA ASP A 166 11.53 16.33 14.50
C ASP A 166 10.84 17.34 15.43
N MET A 167 11.64 18.15 16.13
CA MET A 167 11.15 19.15 17.10
C MET A 167 10.42 20.32 16.44
N ASN A 168 10.75 20.68 15.21
CA ASN A 168 10.05 21.78 14.52
C ASN A 168 8.63 21.33 14.16
N GLU A 169 8.47 20.09 13.68
CA GLU A 169 7.16 19.50 13.43
C GLU A 169 6.34 19.36 14.71
N TYR A 170 6.98 18.99 15.83
CA TYR A 170 6.32 18.97 17.14
C TYR A 170 5.74 20.35 17.50
N GLU A 171 6.53 21.41 17.37
CA GLU A 171 6.06 22.77 17.69
C GLU A 171 4.88 23.20 16.81
N SER A 172 4.84 22.77 15.55
CA SER A 172 3.72 23.01 14.64
C SER A 172 2.50 22.15 14.98
N LEU A 173 2.68 20.91 15.41
CA LEU A 173 1.61 19.93 15.65
C LEU A 173 1.13 19.87 17.11
N LYS A 174 1.77 20.58 18.05
CA LYS A 174 1.36 20.57 19.48
C LYS A 174 -0.09 21.00 19.75
N LYS A 175 -0.70 21.76 18.83
CA LYS A 175 -2.11 22.20 18.90
C LYS A 175 -3.05 21.31 18.08
N TYR A 176 -2.54 20.28 17.41
CA TYR A 176 -3.33 19.36 16.61
C TYR A 176 -4.29 18.58 17.51
N LYS A 177 -5.58 18.57 17.15
CA LYS A 177 -6.64 17.89 17.91
C LYS A 177 -6.97 16.55 17.27
N GLY A 178 -6.17 15.54 17.58
CA GLY A 178 -6.34 14.18 17.09
C GLY A 178 -5.14 13.32 17.42
N ASP A 179 -5.17 12.09 16.93
CA ASP A 179 -4.07 11.15 17.14
C ASP A 179 -2.83 11.63 16.37
N VAL A 180 -1.69 11.58 17.04
CA VAL A 180 -0.39 11.90 16.47
C VAL A 180 0.56 10.76 16.72
N GLY A 181 1.30 10.38 15.68
CA GLY A 181 2.43 9.48 15.85
C GLY A 181 3.70 10.27 16.14
N VAL A 182 4.62 9.68 16.88
CA VAL A 182 5.97 10.20 17.11
C VAL A 182 6.96 9.14 16.65
N ARG A 183 7.87 9.54 15.75
CA ARG A 183 8.98 8.70 15.34
C ARG A 183 10.09 8.78 16.39
N VAL A 184 10.21 7.74 17.20
CA VAL A 184 11.21 7.68 18.27
C VAL A 184 12.52 7.11 17.72
N LYS A 185 13.60 7.88 17.86
CA LYS A 185 14.96 7.39 17.63
C LYS A 185 15.39 6.54 18.81
N LEU A 186 15.01 5.27 18.78
CA LEU A 186 15.62 4.28 19.66
C LEU A 186 17.11 4.20 19.27
N GLY A 187 18.02 4.44 20.22
CA GLY A 187 19.47 4.34 20.00
C GLY A 187 19.98 2.92 19.68
N VAL A 188 19.10 2.03 19.22
CA VAL A 188 19.37 0.65 18.91
C VAL A 188 19.80 0.57 17.44
N ARG A 189 21.08 0.27 17.21
CA ARG A 189 21.60 -0.07 15.88
C ARG A 189 21.19 -1.50 15.56
N ILE A 190 20.26 -1.68 14.63
CA ILE A 190 19.86 -3.00 14.16
C ILE A 190 20.82 -3.38 13.03
N LYS A 191 21.88 -4.15 13.30
CA LYS A 191 22.78 -4.67 12.25
C LYS A 191 21.96 -5.43 11.20
N SER A 192 21.62 -4.77 10.11
CA SER A 192 20.95 -5.35 8.96
C SER A 192 21.74 -5.01 7.70
N HIS A 193 21.60 -5.82 6.64
CA HIS A 193 22.22 -5.52 5.34
C HIS A 193 21.74 -4.19 4.75
N TRP A 194 20.61 -3.67 5.24
CA TRP A 194 20.02 -2.41 4.80
C TRP A 194 20.44 -1.22 5.65
N ASP A 195 21.19 -1.41 6.75
CA ASP A 195 21.62 -0.33 7.66
C ASP A 195 22.31 0.81 6.92
N LYS A 196 21.55 1.86 6.62
CA LYS A 196 22.10 3.18 6.32
C LYS A 196 22.22 3.96 7.62
N LYS A 197 23.19 4.88 7.68
CA LYS A 197 23.47 5.75 8.83
C LYS A 197 22.24 6.53 9.36
N ASN A 198 21.16 6.59 8.58
CA ASN A 198 19.93 7.34 8.84
C ASN A 198 18.65 6.47 8.88
N ASP A 199 18.74 5.14 8.94
CA ASP A 199 17.53 4.33 8.92
C ASP A 199 16.74 4.42 10.24
N GLN A 200 15.45 4.75 10.11
CA GLN A 200 14.53 5.01 11.23
C GLN A 200 13.31 4.08 11.07
N PHE A 201 13.32 2.96 11.78
CA PHE A 201 12.34 1.88 11.55
C PHE A 201 11.13 1.87 12.50
N MET A 202 10.96 2.84 13.41
CA MET A 202 9.88 2.78 14.40
C MET A 202 9.17 4.12 14.62
N SER A 203 7.85 4.12 14.38
CA SER A 203 6.91 5.16 14.79
C SER A 203 5.99 4.60 15.87
N LEU A 204 5.88 5.31 16.99
CA LEU A 204 4.92 5.02 18.05
C LEU A 204 3.72 5.94 17.87
N ASP A 205 2.51 5.39 17.92
CA ASP A 205 1.30 6.19 18.06
C ASP A 205 1.16 6.57 19.55
N VAL A 206 1.06 7.86 19.85
CA VAL A 206 1.05 8.37 21.24
C VAL A 206 -0.37 8.65 21.72
N SER A 207 -1.40 8.36 20.91
CA SER A 207 -2.81 8.50 21.30
C SER A 207 -3.29 7.53 22.39
N ALA A 208 -2.43 6.64 22.87
CA ALA A 208 -2.72 5.61 23.87
C ALA A 208 -2.05 5.82 25.25
N ILE A 209 -1.58 7.02 25.57
CA ILE A 209 -1.08 7.39 26.92
C ILE A 209 -1.96 8.49 27.53
#